data_AF-A0A9W9MKG6-F1
#
_entry.id   AF-A0A9W9MKG6-F1
#
_cell.length_a   1.000
_cell.length_b   1.000
_cell.length_c   1.000
_cell.angle_alpha   90.00
_cell.angle_beta   90.00
_cell.angle_gamma   90.00
#
_symmetry.space_group_name_H-M   'P 1'
#
loop_
_entity.id
_entity.type
_entity.pdbx_description
1 polymer ?
#
loop_
_entity_poly.entity_id
_entity_poly.type
_entity_poly.pdbx_seq_one_letter_code
_entity_poly.pdbx_strand_id
1 'polypeptide(L)'
;MSEISSFCVGSCGIRASWSSAYPTASATSSASYVCTTPTPGVCDVNYPPYAINNVKGPLAVAAISPNVTHADGTLEYDMYNLWGHGILKATYNALSAISPGVRPFILGRLIFAGSGSYTAHWGGDNWSNWLSMIFSIPNHNIIGAISQEVYRWSSVIDASKTAMAIRYQLLPYMYTLFYHAYTKAETVMRALAWEFPYDLSLANADRQFMLANTTIPAPLGHIPVYARGGSVLPLQQAALTTRDVRNSPWDILVVLAKDGSATGKLYLDDGVSVTPDATLYAEFKVENRKLETIIEYGGWVEENSLRNVTIWGVEKTKSLIKFNGKVVPAKNVHFNGDKYTLVISLSSASAWTGNGWSLEW
;
A
#
# COMPACT_ATOMS: atom_id res chain seq x y z
N MET A 1 -18.02 8.15 6.81
CA MET A 1 -19.44 7.96 7.16
C MET A 1 -20.29 7.54 5.96
N SER A 2 -19.71 6.79 5.01
CA SER A 2 -20.33 6.52 3.69
C SER A 2 -20.98 5.15 3.59
N GLU A 3 -21.13 4.43 4.70
CA GLU A 3 -22.07 3.31 4.86
C GLU A 3 -23.53 3.78 4.81
N ILE A 4 -23.74 5.11 4.75
CA ILE A 4 -24.94 5.81 5.21
C ILE A 4 -25.14 5.61 6.71
N SER A 5 -24.07 5.89 7.45
CA SER A 5 -24.11 5.79 8.91
C SER A 5 -25.05 6.84 9.49
N SER A 6 -25.97 6.39 10.36
CA SER A 6 -26.94 7.23 11.06
C SER A 6 -26.86 6.99 12.56
N PHE A 7 -27.00 8.07 13.35
CA PHE A 7 -27.15 7.95 14.80
C PHE A 7 -28.60 7.64 15.22
N CYS A 8 -29.57 7.87 14.34
CA CYS A 8 -30.95 7.42 14.51
C CYS A 8 -31.14 6.06 13.83
N VAL A 9 -31.93 5.18 14.43
CA VAL A 9 -32.30 3.90 13.82
C VAL A 9 -33.32 4.16 12.71
N GLY A 10 -32.95 3.90 11.46
CA GLY A 10 -33.84 3.98 10.31
C GLY A 10 -34.18 5.40 9.84
N SER A 11 -34.82 6.21 10.69
CA SER A 11 -35.10 7.63 10.40
C SER A 11 -35.24 8.46 11.67
N CYS A 12 -35.04 9.78 11.56
CA CYS A 12 -35.27 10.73 12.66
C CYS A 12 -36.76 10.91 13.03
N GLY A 13 -37.69 10.39 12.22
CA GLY A 13 -39.14 10.55 12.40
C GLY A 13 -39.79 9.49 13.29
N ILE A 14 -39.09 8.40 13.63
CA ILE A 14 -39.59 7.37 14.54
C ILE A 14 -39.41 7.85 15.99
N ARG A 15 -40.35 8.67 16.47
CA ARG A 15 -40.61 8.83 17.92
C ARG A 15 -41.39 7.62 18.44
N ALA A 16 -40.80 6.42 18.37
CA ALA A 16 -41.34 5.26 19.07
C ALA A 16 -40.32 4.84 20.14
N SER A 17 -40.52 5.38 21.35
CA SER A 17 -40.20 4.75 22.64
C SER A 17 -38.98 3.80 22.71
N TRP A 18 -37.76 4.33 22.68
CA TRP A 18 -36.61 3.64 23.27
C TRP A 18 -35.80 4.63 24.11
N SER A 19 -36.42 5.15 25.16
CA SER A 19 -35.77 5.95 26.22
C SER A 19 -35.09 5.07 27.29
N SER A 20 -34.79 3.80 27.02
CA SER A 20 -34.21 2.89 28.00
C SER A 20 -33.39 1.78 27.33
N ALA A 21 -32.26 2.13 26.72
CA ALA A 21 -31.29 1.13 26.27
C ALA A 21 -29.86 1.68 26.31
N TYR A 22 -29.46 2.22 27.46
CA TYR A 22 -28.12 1.89 27.96
C TYR A 22 -28.32 0.82 29.04
N PRO A 23 -28.28 -0.48 28.70
CA PRO A 23 -28.00 -1.46 29.73
C PRO A 23 -26.58 -1.20 30.19
N THR A 24 -26.40 -0.94 31.48
CA THR A 24 -25.15 -1.28 32.16
C THR A 24 -24.76 -2.68 31.73
N ALA A 25 -23.54 -2.82 31.20
CA ALA A 25 -23.02 -4.07 30.70
C ALA A 25 -23.16 -5.17 31.75
N SER A 26 -24.12 -6.06 31.54
CA SER A 26 -24.16 -7.38 32.15
C SER A 26 -24.01 -8.38 31.01
N ALA A 27 -22.96 -9.19 31.11
CA ALA A 27 -22.70 -10.27 30.19
C ALA A 27 -23.91 -11.23 30.16
N THR A 28 -24.17 -11.79 28.98
CA THR A 28 -25.24 -12.76 28.65
C THR A 28 -26.64 -12.18 28.39
N SER A 29 -26.84 -11.65 27.18
CA SER A 29 -28.12 -11.86 26.48
C SER A 29 -27.83 -12.05 24.99
N SER A 30 -28.33 -13.16 24.45
CA SER A 30 -28.39 -13.41 23.01
C SER A 30 -29.12 -12.25 22.35
N ALA A 31 -28.55 -11.61 21.32
CA ALA A 31 -29.29 -10.68 20.49
C ALA A 31 -30.57 -11.38 20.00
N SER A 32 -31.75 -10.93 20.45
CA SER A 32 -33.01 -11.49 19.96
C SER A 32 -33.17 -11.04 18.52
N TYR A 33 -32.92 -11.93 17.57
CA TYR A 33 -33.16 -11.69 16.16
C TYR A 33 -34.66 -11.41 15.98
N VAL A 34 -35.00 -10.16 15.61
CA VAL A 34 -36.37 -9.81 15.24
C VAL A 34 -36.56 -10.28 13.80
N CYS A 35 -37.14 -11.46 13.64
CA CYS A 35 -37.49 -12.04 12.34
C CYS A 35 -39.01 -12.06 12.19
N THR A 36 -39.51 -11.81 10.98
CA THR A 36 -40.91 -12.07 10.65
C THR A 36 -41.13 -13.54 10.34
N THR A 37 -42.33 -14.06 10.61
CA THR A 37 -42.71 -15.40 10.15
C THR A 37 -42.79 -15.39 8.62
N PRO A 38 -42.08 -16.28 7.91
CA PRO A 38 -42.12 -16.34 6.45
C PRO A 38 -43.57 -16.51 5.98
N THR A 39 -44.07 -15.51 5.24
CA THR A 39 -45.44 -15.53 4.68
C THR A 39 -45.32 -15.47 3.16
N PRO A 40 -45.85 -16.46 2.41
CA PRO A 40 -45.73 -16.48 0.96
C PRO A 40 -46.25 -15.19 0.31
N GLY A 41 -45.43 -14.56 -0.54
CA GLY A 41 -45.78 -13.33 -1.23
C GLY A 41 -45.64 -12.03 -0.42
N VAL A 42 -45.21 -12.10 0.85
CA VAL A 42 -44.94 -10.93 1.69
C VAL A 42 -43.44 -10.80 1.95
N CYS A 43 -42.89 -9.62 1.65
CA CYS A 43 -41.51 -9.28 1.95
C CYS A 43 -41.47 -8.08 2.91
N ASP A 44 -41.20 -8.33 4.20
CA ASP A 44 -40.87 -7.26 5.14
C ASP A 44 -39.36 -7.02 5.11
N VAL A 45 -38.95 -5.96 4.42
CA VAL A 45 -37.53 -5.59 4.28
C VAL A 45 -36.93 -5.02 5.56
N ASN A 46 -37.74 -4.51 6.48
CA ASN A 46 -37.24 -4.01 7.77
C ASN A 46 -36.91 -5.15 8.73
N TYR A 47 -37.67 -6.24 8.63
CA TYR A 47 -37.53 -7.45 9.45
C TYR A 47 -37.59 -8.71 8.58
N PRO A 48 -36.54 -8.99 7.79
CA PRO A 48 -36.55 -10.13 6.89
C PRO A 48 -36.75 -11.45 7.67
N PRO A 49 -37.38 -12.47 7.04
CA PRO A 49 -37.65 -13.75 7.69
C PRO A 49 -36.37 -14.49 8.12
N TYR A 50 -35.24 -14.18 7.47
CA TYR A 50 -33.92 -14.62 7.86
C TYR A 50 -33.07 -13.42 8.28
N ALA A 51 -32.77 -13.31 9.57
CA ALA A 51 -31.82 -12.34 10.07
C ALA A 51 -30.39 -12.87 9.94
N ILE A 52 -29.54 -12.10 9.27
CA ILE A 52 -28.11 -12.39 9.15
C ILE A 52 -27.40 -12.15 10.50
N ASN A 53 -26.34 -12.92 10.77
CA ASN A 53 -25.50 -12.75 11.95
C ASN A 53 -24.54 -11.56 11.79
N ASN A 54 -25.08 -10.34 11.75
CA ASN A 54 -24.34 -9.09 11.50
C ASN A 54 -23.83 -8.40 12.78
N VAL A 55 -23.96 -9.03 13.95
CA VAL A 55 -23.58 -8.52 15.29
C VAL A 55 -24.37 -7.28 15.78
N LYS A 56 -24.94 -6.46 14.90
CA LYS A 56 -25.72 -5.25 15.24
C LYS A 56 -27.22 -5.48 15.42
N GLY A 57 -27.73 -6.63 14.98
CA GLY A 57 -29.15 -6.97 15.06
C GLY A 57 -29.95 -6.46 13.85
N PRO A 58 -31.12 -5.81 14.04
CA PRO A 58 -31.94 -5.33 12.94
C PRO A 58 -31.18 -4.44 11.95
N LEU A 59 -31.51 -4.54 10.66
CA LEU A 59 -30.74 -3.90 9.57
C LEU A 59 -30.70 -2.37 9.65
N ALA A 60 -31.72 -1.73 10.25
CA ALA A 60 -31.79 -0.27 10.40
C ALA A 60 -30.85 0.28 11.51
N VAL A 61 -30.22 -0.57 12.31
CA VAL A 61 -29.35 -0.12 13.43
C VAL A 61 -28.08 0.50 12.88
N ALA A 62 -27.82 1.76 13.27
CA ALA A 62 -26.72 2.60 12.80
C ALA A 62 -26.74 2.93 11.30
N ALA A 63 -27.90 2.78 10.66
CA ALA A 63 -28.17 2.96 9.24
C ALA A 63 -29.54 3.63 9.03
N ILE A 64 -29.88 3.92 7.77
CA ILE A 64 -31.24 4.31 7.38
C ILE A 64 -32.14 3.08 7.20
N SER A 65 -33.46 3.29 7.06
CA SER A 65 -34.42 2.18 7.00
C SER A 65 -34.24 1.39 5.70
N PRO A 66 -34.26 0.04 5.74
CA PRO A 66 -34.20 -0.78 4.53
C PRO A 66 -35.31 -0.51 3.51
N ASN A 67 -36.43 0.07 3.94
CA ASN A 67 -37.55 0.43 3.07
C ASN A 67 -37.42 1.84 2.45
N VAL A 68 -36.30 2.54 2.66
CA VAL A 68 -36.03 3.79 1.93
C VAL A 68 -35.90 3.47 0.44
N THR A 69 -36.52 4.30 -0.40
CA THR A 69 -36.50 4.14 -1.86
C THR A 69 -35.53 5.14 -2.48
N HIS A 70 -34.60 4.65 -3.30
CA HIS A 70 -33.70 5.48 -4.11
C HIS A 70 -34.41 6.07 -5.33
N ALA A 71 -33.74 6.99 -6.03
CA ALA A 71 -34.31 7.71 -7.16
C ALA A 71 -34.77 6.82 -8.34
N ASP A 72 -34.19 5.63 -8.48
CA ASP A 72 -34.53 4.64 -9.51
C ASP A 72 -35.60 3.63 -9.06
N GLY A 73 -36.14 3.79 -7.86
CA GLY A 73 -37.14 2.90 -7.27
C GLY A 73 -36.55 1.69 -6.53
N THR A 74 -35.22 1.51 -6.52
CA THR A 74 -34.58 0.45 -5.74
C THR A 74 -34.72 0.74 -4.23
N LEU A 75 -34.77 -0.32 -3.43
CA LEU A 75 -34.81 -0.19 -1.98
C LEU A 75 -33.40 -0.17 -1.41
N GLU A 76 -33.24 0.55 -0.30
CA GLU A 76 -32.00 0.54 0.50
C GLU A 76 -31.62 -0.89 0.92
N TYR A 77 -32.61 -1.76 1.17
CA TYR A 77 -32.40 -3.19 1.42
C TYR A 77 -31.48 -3.86 0.38
N ASP A 78 -31.64 -3.50 -0.90
CA ASP A 78 -30.84 -4.06 -2.00
C ASP A 78 -29.53 -3.27 -2.24
N MET A 79 -29.51 -1.99 -1.86
CA MET A 79 -28.46 -1.04 -2.24
C MET A 79 -27.46 -0.69 -1.14
N TYR A 80 -27.76 -0.98 0.13
CA TYR A 80 -26.97 -0.53 1.29
C TYR A 80 -25.46 -0.77 1.14
N ASN A 81 -25.05 -1.99 0.78
CA ASN A 81 -23.65 -2.35 0.61
C ASN A 81 -23.00 -1.76 -0.66
N LEU A 82 -23.81 -1.32 -1.63
CA LEU A 82 -23.37 -0.71 -2.88
C LEU A 82 -23.28 0.81 -2.80
N TRP A 83 -23.93 1.43 -1.81
CA TRP A 83 -23.95 2.89 -1.68
C TRP A 83 -22.55 3.50 -1.63
N GLY A 84 -21.65 2.90 -0.85
CA GLY A 84 -20.25 3.31 -0.76
C GLY A 84 -19.57 3.34 -2.13
N HIS A 85 -19.78 2.33 -2.96
CA HIS A 85 -19.25 2.29 -4.33
C HIS A 85 -19.82 3.44 -5.19
N GLY A 86 -21.14 3.66 -5.13
CA GLY A 86 -21.81 4.71 -5.89
C GLY A 86 -21.28 6.11 -5.57
N ILE A 87 -21.17 6.46 -4.28
CA ILE A 87 -20.68 7.79 -3.87
C ILE A 87 -19.19 7.99 -4.18
N LEU A 88 -18.38 6.93 -4.10
CA LEU A 88 -16.96 7.00 -4.49
C LEU A 88 -16.80 7.25 -5.99
N LYS A 89 -17.59 6.56 -6.82
CA LYS A 89 -17.62 6.79 -8.27
C LYS A 89 -18.11 8.20 -8.61
N ALA A 90 -19.15 8.68 -7.95
CA ALA A 90 -19.64 10.05 -8.13
C ALA A 90 -18.57 11.09 -7.74
N THR A 91 -17.86 10.86 -6.63
CA THR A 91 -16.76 11.72 -6.16
C THR A 91 -15.60 11.73 -7.16
N TYR A 92 -15.21 10.56 -7.68
CA TYR A 92 -14.21 10.44 -8.73
C TYR A 92 -14.57 11.28 -9.97
N ASN A 93 -15.79 11.10 -10.49
CA ASN A 93 -16.26 11.87 -11.65
C ASN A 93 -16.28 13.38 -11.39
N ALA A 94 -16.70 13.80 -10.19
CA ALA A 94 -16.70 15.21 -9.81
C ALA A 94 -15.28 15.79 -9.77
N LEU A 95 -14.33 15.08 -9.16
CA LEU A 95 -12.93 15.51 -9.11
C LEU A 95 -12.28 15.51 -10.50
N SER A 96 -12.59 14.54 -11.35
CA SER A 96 -12.13 14.52 -12.75
C SER A 96 -12.73 15.66 -13.57
N ALA A 97 -13.95 16.12 -13.26
CA ALA A 97 -14.54 17.29 -13.91
C ALA A 97 -13.91 18.61 -13.41
N ILE A 98 -13.57 18.70 -12.12
CA ILE A 98 -12.90 19.87 -11.52
C ILE A 98 -11.46 20.00 -12.01
N SER A 99 -10.73 18.87 -12.11
CA SER A 99 -9.34 18.81 -12.54
C SER A 99 -9.15 17.78 -13.65
N PRO A 100 -9.54 18.10 -14.90
CA PRO A 100 -9.42 17.18 -16.02
C PRO A 100 -7.99 16.68 -16.22
N GLY A 101 -7.86 15.37 -16.47
CA GLY A 101 -6.57 14.73 -16.70
C GLY A 101 -5.74 14.46 -15.44
N VAL A 102 -6.11 14.96 -14.27
CA VAL A 102 -5.37 14.76 -13.01
C VAL A 102 -5.95 13.58 -12.23
N ARG A 103 -5.09 12.69 -11.71
CA ARG A 103 -5.49 11.56 -10.86
C ARG A 103 -6.08 12.08 -9.54
N PRO A 104 -7.35 11.76 -9.22
CA PRO A 104 -7.92 12.11 -7.94
C PRO A 104 -7.30 11.31 -6.79
N PHE A 105 -7.14 11.92 -5.62
CA PHE A 105 -6.92 11.20 -4.38
C PHE A 105 -8.23 11.10 -3.60
N ILE A 106 -8.72 9.88 -3.40
CA ILE A 106 -9.95 9.58 -2.68
C ILE A 106 -9.63 8.51 -1.65
N LEU A 107 -10.12 8.69 -0.42
CA LEU A 107 -10.01 7.73 0.66
C LEU A 107 -11.42 7.37 1.15
N GLY A 108 -11.87 6.16 0.81
CA GLY A 108 -13.23 5.68 1.03
C GLY A 108 -13.34 4.74 2.22
N ARG A 109 -14.43 4.85 3.00
CA ARG A 109 -14.68 3.96 4.15
C ARG A 109 -15.44 2.72 3.74
N LEU A 110 -16.70 2.87 3.31
CA LEU A 110 -17.45 1.75 2.73
C LEU A 110 -16.97 1.51 1.30
N ILE A 111 -16.55 0.28 1.03
CA ILE A 111 -16.15 -0.19 -0.28
C ILE A 111 -16.91 -1.46 -0.65
N PHE A 112 -17.05 -1.71 -1.95
CA PHE A 112 -17.58 -2.96 -2.51
C PHE A 112 -16.60 -3.49 -3.55
N ALA A 113 -16.89 -4.66 -4.13
CA ALA A 113 -16.14 -5.18 -5.27
C ALA A 113 -16.04 -4.12 -6.39
N GLY A 114 -14.82 -3.86 -6.86
CA GLY A 114 -14.54 -2.84 -7.88
C GLY A 114 -14.37 -1.40 -7.35
N SER A 115 -14.60 -1.11 -6.06
CA SER A 115 -14.36 0.24 -5.52
C SER A 115 -12.89 0.69 -5.62
N GLY A 116 -11.94 -0.25 -5.63
CA GLY A 116 -10.51 0.04 -5.75
C GLY A 116 -10.12 0.74 -7.06
N SER A 117 -10.99 0.72 -8.09
CA SER A 117 -10.78 1.49 -9.33
C SER A 117 -10.93 3.01 -9.15
N TYR A 118 -11.53 3.45 -8.04
CA TYR A 118 -11.86 4.86 -7.82
C TYR A 118 -11.23 5.44 -6.53
N THR A 119 -10.84 4.59 -5.57
CA THR A 119 -10.45 5.06 -4.24
C THR A 119 -9.38 4.18 -3.58
N ALA A 120 -8.62 4.79 -2.66
CA ALA A 120 -7.93 4.08 -1.59
C ALA A 120 -8.90 3.75 -0.43
N HIS A 121 -8.45 2.93 0.52
CA HIS A 121 -9.19 2.54 1.72
C HIS A 121 -8.27 2.53 2.96
N TRP A 122 -8.83 2.63 4.16
CA TRP A 122 -8.11 2.49 5.43
C TRP A 122 -8.87 1.56 6.37
N GLY A 123 -8.17 0.93 7.32
CA GLY A 123 -8.72 -0.09 8.24
C GLY A 123 -9.80 0.38 9.23
N GLY A 124 -10.37 1.58 9.06
CA GLY A 124 -11.43 2.10 9.91
C GLY A 124 -10.96 2.64 11.26
N ASP A 125 -11.93 2.84 12.14
CA ASP A 125 -11.74 3.41 13.48
C ASP A 125 -11.20 2.30 14.41
N ASN A 126 -9.91 2.35 14.72
CA ASN A 126 -9.23 1.37 15.57
C ASN A 126 -8.96 1.91 16.99
N TRP A 127 -8.31 1.11 17.82
CA TRP A 127 -7.97 1.46 19.19
C TRP A 127 -6.46 1.62 19.37
N SER A 128 -6.02 2.49 20.28
CA SER A 128 -4.60 2.63 20.62
C SER A 128 -4.11 1.47 21.52
N ASN A 129 -4.06 0.26 20.96
CA ASN A 129 -3.60 -0.95 21.63
C ASN A 129 -2.75 -1.83 20.69
N TRP A 130 -2.03 -2.79 21.28
CA TRP A 130 -1.09 -3.66 20.55
C TRP A 130 -1.75 -4.50 19.46
N LEU A 131 -3.00 -4.93 19.66
CA LEU A 131 -3.73 -5.72 18.67
C LEU A 131 -4.03 -4.89 17.41
N SER A 132 -4.47 -3.64 17.59
CA SER A 132 -4.80 -2.74 16.50
C SER A 132 -3.58 -2.27 15.70
N MET A 133 -2.39 -2.26 16.33
CA MET A 133 -1.13 -1.89 15.67
C MET A 133 -0.83 -2.76 14.45
N ILE A 134 -1.26 -4.04 14.46
CA ILE A 134 -1.07 -4.97 13.34
C ILE A 134 -1.81 -4.50 12.08
N PHE A 135 -2.87 -3.71 12.23
CA PHE A 135 -3.77 -3.30 11.15
C PHE A 135 -3.62 -1.82 10.74
N SER A 136 -2.80 -1.04 11.45
CA SER A 136 -2.73 0.43 11.29
C SER A 136 -1.53 0.88 10.44
N ILE A 137 -1.77 1.84 9.56
CA ILE A 137 -0.75 2.45 8.67
C ILE A 137 -0.71 3.98 8.82
N PRO A 138 -1.84 4.73 8.88
CA PRO A 138 -1.78 6.19 9.03
C PRO A 138 -1.75 6.65 10.49
N ASN A 139 -1.20 7.85 10.73
CA ASN A 139 -1.39 8.58 11.99
C ASN A 139 -2.64 9.47 11.86
N HIS A 140 -3.67 9.16 12.64
CA HIS A 140 -4.90 9.92 12.77
C HIS A 140 -5.40 9.78 14.21
N ASN A 141 -6.22 10.71 14.72
CA ASN A 141 -6.67 10.68 16.11
C ASN A 141 -8.11 11.18 16.28
N ILE A 142 -8.74 10.72 17.35
CA ILE A 142 -10.10 11.08 17.75
C ILE A 142 -10.10 12.42 18.50
N ILE A 143 -11.22 13.15 18.41
CA ILE A 143 -11.47 14.33 19.23
C ILE A 143 -11.38 14.02 20.73
N GLY A 144 -10.68 14.87 21.48
CA GLY A 144 -10.54 14.76 22.94
C GLY A 144 -9.44 13.81 23.42
N ALA A 145 -8.81 13.04 22.53
CA ALA A 145 -7.59 12.30 22.86
C ALA A 145 -6.37 13.24 22.91
N ILE A 146 -5.33 12.85 23.64
CA ILE A 146 -4.06 13.59 23.64
C ILE A 146 -3.43 13.56 22.23
N SER A 147 -2.84 14.68 21.81
CA SER A 147 -2.19 14.80 20.50
C SER A 147 -1.05 13.78 20.35
N GLN A 148 -0.99 13.11 19.19
CA GLN A 148 -0.11 11.96 18.94
C GLN A 148 0.76 12.09 17.69
N GLU A 149 1.02 13.31 17.24
CA GLU A 149 1.93 13.56 16.14
C GLU A 149 3.34 13.13 16.52
N VAL A 150 4.11 12.61 15.56
CA VAL A 150 5.42 12.00 15.82
C VAL A 150 6.43 12.94 16.47
N TYR A 151 6.31 14.26 16.26
CA TYR A 151 7.21 15.27 16.83
C TYR A 151 6.98 15.53 18.32
N ARG A 152 5.91 15.00 18.89
CA ARG A 152 5.55 15.22 20.30
C ARG A 152 6.53 14.56 21.28
N TRP A 153 7.24 13.51 20.85
CA TRP A 153 8.20 12.77 21.67
C TRP A 153 9.53 12.59 20.94
N SER A 154 10.65 12.89 21.63
CA SER A 154 12.00 12.82 21.05
C SER A 154 12.39 11.42 20.59
N SER A 155 12.07 10.38 21.36
CA SER A 155 12.34 8.99 20.97
C SER A 155 11.51 8.52 19.77
N VAL A 156 10.30 9.07 19.61
CA VAL A 156 9.38 8.70 18.53
C VAL A 156 9.79 9.39 17.24
N ILE A 157 10.18 10.67 17.27
CA ILE A 157 10.57 11.41 16.07
C ILE A 157 11.81 10.82 15.40
N ASP A 158 12.81 10.38 16.15
CA ASP A 158 14.04 9.83 15.56
C ASP A 158 13.81 8.47 14.90
N ALA A 159 13.04 7.60 15.55
CA ALA A 159 12.58 6.34 14.96
C ALA A 159 11.72 6.58 13.71
N SER A 160 10.80 7.54 13.79
CA SER A 160 9.90 7.91 12.69
C SER A 160 10.68 8.46 11.50
N LYS A 161 11.67 9.33 11.72
CA LYS A 161 12.54 9.85 10.65
C LYS A 161 13.28 8.72 9.94
N THR A 162 13.81 7.77 10.69
CA THR A 162 14.52 6.61 10.14
C THR A 162 13.59 5.75 9.28
N ALA A 163 12.42 5.38 9.80
CA ALA A 163 11.43 4.58 9.06
C ALA A 163 10.89 5.32 7.83
N MET A 164 10.61 6.61 7.95
CA MET A 164 10.12 7.45 6.85
C MET A 164 11.18 7.63 5.76
N ALA A 165 12.46 7.76 6.13
CA ALA A 165 13.54 7.82 5.16
C ALA A 165 13.61 6.55 4.32
N ILE A 166 13.53 5.38 4.95
CA ILE A 166 13.48 4.08 4.24
C ILE A 166 12.27 4.02 3.31
N ARG A 167 11.07 4.38 3.82
CA ARG A 167 9.84 4.42 3.00
C ARG A 167 10.00 5.34 1.79
N TYR A 168 10.57 6.52 1.98
CA TYR A 168 10.72 7.51 0.91
C TYR A 168 11.76 7.07 -0.13
N GLN A 169 12.81 6.35 0.30
CA GLN A 169 13.75 5.73 -0.63
C GLN A 169 13.10 4.66 -1.51
N LEU A 170 12.13 3.93 -0.96
CA LEU A 170 11.39 2.86 -1.64
C LEU A 170 10.20 3.35 -2.49
N LEU A 171 9.95 4.67 -2.57
CA LEU A 171 8.83 5.21 -3.36
C LEU A 171 8.85 4.76 -4.82
N PRO A 172 9.99 4.76 -5.55
CA PRO A 172 10.01 4.29 -6.94
C PRO A 172 9.63 2.81 -7.09
N TYR A 173 10.12 1.97 -6.19
CA TYR A 173 9.76 0.55 -6.13
C TYR A 173 8.25 0.38 -5.86
N MET A 174 7.73 1.02 -4.80
CA MET A 174 6.29 0.96 -4.48
C MET A 174 5.42 1.49 -5.63
N TYR A 175 5.85 2.56 -6.28
CA TYR A 175 5.13 3.15 -7.41
C TYR A 175 5.08 2.20 -8.62
N THR A 176 6.19 1.49 -8.88
CA THR A 176 6.24 0.44 -9.91
C THR A 176 5.31 -0.73 -9.57
N LEU A 177 5.21 -1.12 -8.29
CA LEU A 177 4.24 -2.13 -7.87
C LEU A 177 2.79 -1.67 -8.10
N PHE A 178 2.47 -0.40 -7.83
CA PHE A 178 1.14 0.15 -8.15
C PHE A 178 0.86 0.18 -9.66
N TYR A 179 1.86 0.46 -10.48
CA TYR A 179 1.74 0.35 -11.94
C TYR A 179 1.45 -1.09 -12.39
N HIS A 180 2.11 -2.10 -11.81
CA HIS A 180 1.80 -3.51 -12.10
C HIS A 180 0.46 -3.95 -11.54
N ALA A 181 0.05 -3.44 -10.38
CA ALA A 181 -1.29 -3.68 -9.85
C ALA A 181 -2.37 -3.14 -10.79
N TYR A 182 -2.16 -1.95 -11.35
CA TYR A 182 -3.06 -1.34 -12.32
C TYR A 182 -3.09 -2.07 -13.67
N THR A 183 -1.93 -2.42 -14.22
CA THR A 183 -1.82 -2.97 -15.59
C THR A 183 -1.95 -4.49 -15.68
N LYS A 184 -1.63 -5.21 -14.60
CA LYS A 184 -1.51 -6.67 -14.59
C LYS A 184 -2.30 -7.34 -13.46
N ALA A 185 -3.03 -6.57 -12.65
CA ALA A 185 -3.72 -7.05 -11.46
C ALA A 185 -2.80 -7.76 -10.44
N GLU A 186 -1.52 -7.38 -10.43
CA GLU A 186 -0.58 -7.82 -9.40
C GLU A 186 -0.90 -7.17 -8.04
N THR A 187 -0.32 -7.72 -6.96
CA THR A 187 -0.54 -7.17 -5.61
C THR A 187 0.67 -6.40 -5.09
N VAL A 188 0.40 -5.32 -4.35
CA VAL A 188 1.41 -4.44 -3.74
C VAL A 188 1.84 -4.97 -2.37
N MET A 189 0.90 -5.03 -1.42
CA MET A 189 1.08 -5.79 -0.18
C MET A 189 0.71 -7.23 -0.46
N ARG A 190 1.68 -8.13 -0.42
CA ARG A 190 1.54 -9.51 -0.90
C ARG A 190 1.81 -10.50 0.22
N ALA A 191 0.89 -11.44 0.41
CA ALA A 191 1.04 -12.52 1.37
C ALA A 191 2.19 -13.45 0.98
N LEU A 192 2.90 -14.00 1.97
CA LEU A 192 4.02 -14.92 1.70
C LEU A 192 3.60 -16.22 1.06
N ALA A 193 2.43 -16.73 1.43
CA ALA A 193 1.86 -17.90 0.80
C ALA A 193 1.71 -17.73 -0.73
N TRP A 194 1.61 -16.50 -1.24
CA TRP A 194 1.52 -16.25 -2.68
C TRP A 194 2.89 -16.19 -3.36
N GLU A 195 3.93 -15.77 -2.64
CA GLU A 195 5.31 -15.79 -3.13
C GLU A 195 5.97 -17.18 -3.01
N PHE A 196 5.50 -17.99 -2.06
CA PHE A 196 6.01 -19.32 -1.75
C PHE A 196 4.87 -20.34 -1.68
N PRO A 197 4.12 -20.57 -2.78
CA PRO A 197 2.91 -21.38 -2.76
C PRO A 197 3.14 -22.86 -2.42
N TYR A 198 4.39 -23.33 -2.56
CA TYR A 198 4.77 -24.71 -2.26
C TYR A 198 5.32 -24.89 -0.85
N ASP A 199 5.50 -23.82 -0.08
CA ASP A 199 5.85 -23.89 1.34
C ASP A 199 4.58 -23.77 2.19
N LEU A 200 3.96 -24.92 2.48
CA LEU A 200 2.72 -25.00 3.25
C LEU A 200 2.85 -24.44 4.67
N SER A 201 4.07 -24.30 5.21
CA SER A 201 4.28 -23.71 6.53
C SER A 201 3.90 -22.22 6.58
N LEU A 202 3.85 -21.55 5.42
CA LEU A 202 3.54 -20.14 5.29
C LEU A 202 2.04 -19.86 5.02
N ALA A 203 1.21 -20.90 4.92
CA ALA A 203 -0.23 -20.74 4.64
C ALA A 203 -0.96 -19.87 5.70
N ASN A 204 -0.51 -19.93 6.95
CA ASN A 204 -1.05 -19.15 8.07
C ASN A 204 -0.13 -17.98 8.50
N ALA A 205 0.84 -17.60 7.67
CA ALA A 205 1.73 -16.48 7.98
C ALA A 205 0.99 -15.14 7.77
N ASP A 206 0.47 -14.57 8.86
CA ASP A 206 -0.32 -13.33 8.88
C ASP A 206 0.32 -12.18 9.69
N ARG A 207 1.45 -12.45 10.36
CA ARG A 207 2.22 -11.47 11.16
C ARG A 207 3.55 -11.06 10.55
N GLN A 208 3.90 -11.59 9.38
CA GLN A 208 5.18 -11.31 8.72
C GLN A 208 5.05 -11.41 7.20
N PHE A 209 5.98 -10.73 6.53
CA PHE A 209 6.16 -10.80 5.09
C PHE A 209 7.65 -11.08 4.79
N MET A 210 8.20 -12.29 5.05
CA MET A 210 9.24 -13.05 4.28
C MET A 210 9.56 -14.43 4.97
N LEU A 211 10.24 -15.35 4.26
CA LEU A 211 10.49 -16.79 4.56
C LEU A 211 11.06 -17.14 5.96
N ALA A 212 10.62 -18.32 6.45
CA ALA A 212 10.96 -19.00 7.71
C ALA A 212 10.66 -18.20 9.00
N ASN A 213 10.03 -18.86 10.00
CA ASN A 213 9.83 -18.26 11.32
C ASN A 213 11.19 -18.08 12.01
N THR A 214 11.76 -16.89 11.84
CA THR A 214 12.89 -16.43 12.63
C THR A 214 12.43 -15.23 13.44
N THR A 215 12.52 -15.35 14.76
CA THR A 215 12.24 -14.23 15.65
C THR A 215 13.46 -13.33 15.66
N ILE A 216 13.32 -12.14 15.07
CA ILE A 216 14.39 -11.16 15.03
C ILE A 216 14.09 -10.11 16.10
N PRO A 217 15.08 -9.74 16.95
CA PRO A 217 14.92 -8.62 17.86
C PRO A 217 14.53 -7.35 17.09
N ALA A 218 13.40 -6.76 17.46
CA ALA A 218 12.99 -5.42 17.04
C ALA A 218 13.12 -4.49 18.25
N PRO A 219 14.35 -4.00 18.56
CA PRO A 219 14.55 -3.13 19.70
C PRO A 219 13.81 -1.80 19.50
N LEU A 220 13.51 -1.12 20.60
CA LEU A 220 12.80 0.15 20.55
C LEU A 220 13.53 1.15 19.65
N GLY A 221 12.80 1.74 18.70
CA GLY A 221 13.33 2.69 17.72
C GLY A 221 13.95 2.05 16.47
N HIS A 222 13.93 0.73 16.35
CA HIS A 222 14.41 0.01 15.17
C HIS A 222 13.33 -0.92 14.61
N ILE A 223 13.00 -0.74 13.33
CA ILE A 223 12.13 -1.66 12.59
C ILE A 223 12.99 -2.50 11.65
N PRO A 224 13.01 -3.84 11.81
CA PRO A 224 13.77 -4.69 10.91
C PRO A 224 13.09 -4.76 9.54
N VAL A 225 13.84 -4.43 8.49
CA VAL A 225 13.39 -4.48 7.09
C VAL A 225 14.37 -5.32 6.29
N TYR A 226 13.85 -6.30 5.55
CA TYR A 226 14.65 -7.23 4.75
C TYR A 226 14.34 -7.07 3.27
N ALA A 227 15.36 -7.24 2.44
CA ALA A 227 15.22 -7.36 0.99
C ALA A 227 15.45 -8.82 0.58
N ARG A 228 14.60 -9.32 -0.32
CA ARG A 228 14.71 -10.69 -0.84
C ARG A 228 15.91 -10.79 -1.77
N GLY A 229 16.70 -11.87 -1.63
CA GLY A 229 17.70 -12.24 -2.63
C GLY A 229 17.06 -12.58 -3.97
N GLY A 230 17.66 -12.11 -5.05
CA GLY A 230 17.12 -12.18 -6.41
C GLY A 230 16.44 -10.89 -6.88
N SER A 231 16.50 -9.80 -6.10
CA SER A 231 15.80 -8.55 -6.39
C SER A 231 16.76 -7.40 -6.72
N VAL A 232 16.37 -6.56 -7.67
CA VAL A 232 16.97 -5.25 -7.94
C VAL A 232 15.95 -4.18 -7.62
N LEU A 233 16.32 -3.26 -6.73
CA LEU A 233 15.45 -2.21 -6.21
C LEU A 233 15.95 -0.83 -6.68
N PRO A 234 15.18 -0.12 -7.51
CA PRO A 234 15.45 1.28 -7.82
C PRO A 234 15.00 2.17 -6.64
N LEU A 235 15.89 3.04 -6.20
CA LEU A 235 15.72 3.91 -5.04
C LEU A 235 16.00 5.37 -5.41
N GLN A 236 15.37 6.29 -4.71
CA GLN A 236 15.71 7.72 -4.73
C GLN A 236 16.10 8.18 -3.33
N GLN A 237 16.75 9.33 -3.20
CA GLN A 237 17.14 9.82 -1.88
C GLN A 237 15.91 10.27 -1.08
N ALA A 238 15.89 9.95 0.21
CA ALA A 238 14.87 10.45 1.11
C ALA A 238 14.94 11.98 1.20
N ALA A 239 13.78 12.61 1.10
CA ALA A 239 13.59 14.04 1.30
C ALA A 239 12.28 14.29 2.06
N LEU A 240 11.95 15.55 2.33
CA LEU A 240 10.76 15.90 3.11
C LEU A 240 9.45 15.73 2.32
N THR A 241 9.51 15.82 0.99
CA THR A 241 8.34 15.70 0.12
C THR A 241 8.61 14.75 -1.05
N THR A 242 7.56 14.18 -1.63
CA THR A 242 7.69 13.35 -2.83
C THR A 242 8.22 14.14 -4.03
N ARG A 243 7.93 15.44 -4.10
CA ARG A 243 8.51 16.35 -5.11
C ARG A 243 10.04 16.37 -5.01
N ASP A 244 10.57 16.51 -3.82
CA ASP A 244 12.02 16.57 -3.60
C ASP A 244 12.69 15.20 -3.81
N VAL A 245 12.03 14.10 -3.38
CA VAL A 245 12.49 12.73 -3.67
C VAL A 245 12.61 12.51 -5.17
N ARG A 246 11.58 12.91 -5.95
CA ARG A 246 11.55 12.74 -7.40
C ARG A 246 12.63 13.52 -8.14
N ASN A 247 13.15 14.58 -7.56
CA ASN A 247 14.25 15.40 -8.10
C ASN A 247 15.62 14.99 -7.56
N SER A 248 15.69 13.88 -6.82
CA SER A 248 16.93 13.40 -6.24
C SER A 248 17.61 12.34 -7.13
N PRO A 249 18.94 12.21 -7.04
CA PRO A 249 19.67 11.16 -7.76
C PRO A 249 19.17 9.76 -7.42
N TRP A 250 19.32 8.87 -8.39
CA TRP A 250 18.96 7.46 -8.28
C TRP A 250 20.05 6.65 -7.59
N ASP A 251 19.64 5.69 -6.78
CA ASP A 251 20.48 4.59 -6.31
C ASP A 251 19.85 3.26 -6.76
N ILE A 252 20.67 2.26 -7.09
CA ILE A 252 20.20 0.90 -7.39
C ILE A 252 20.75 -0.04 -6.32
N LEU A 253 19.86 -0.78 -5.66
CA LEU A 253 20.23 -1.85 -4.73
C LEU A 253 19.98 -3.21 -5.38
N VAL A 254 21.07 -3.94 -5.64
CA VAL A 254 21.04 -5.33 -6.11
C VAL A 254 21.20 -6.24 -4.91
N VAL A 255 20.26 -7.16 -4.71
CA VAL A 255 20.33 -8.19 -3.67
C VAL A 255 20.44 -9.53 -4.38
N LEU A 256 21.65 -10.10 -4.41
CA LEU A 256 21.90 -11.33 -5.15
C LEU A 256 21.17 -12.52 -4.51
N ALA A 257 20.59 -13.37 -5.35
CA ALA A 257 20.18 -14.71 -4.94
C ALA A 257 21.42 -15.60 -4.75
N LYS A 258 21.23 -16.80 -4.20
CA LYS A 258 22.33 -17.76 -3.96
C LYS A 258 23.07 -18.17 -5.24
N ASP A 259 22.39 -18.16 -6.38
CA ASP A 259 22.98 -18.43 -7.69
C ASP A 259 23.64 -17.20 -8.34
N GLY A 260 23.64 -16.05 -7.65
CA GLY A 260 24.18 -14.80 -8.15
C GLY A 260 23.26 -14.04 -9.11
N SER A 261 22.02 -14.50 -9.32
CA SER A 261 21.03 -13.81 -10.15
C SER A 261 20.24 -12.75 -9.37
N ALA A 262 19.71 -11.77 -10.08
CA ALA A 262 18.72 -10.83 -9.57
C ALA A 262 17.94 -10.16 -10.71
N THR A 263 16.70 -9.75 -10.44
CA THR A 263 15.88 -9.01 -11.41
C THR A 263 15.10 -7.87 -10.73
N GLY A 264 14.78 -6.83 -11.50
CA GLY A 264 13.98 -5.72 -11.01
C GLY A 264 13.36 -4.93 -12.14
N LYS A 265 12.41 -4.06 -11.81
CA LYS A 265 11.67 -3.25 -12.77
C LYS A 265 11.49 -1.83 -12.22
N LEU A 266 11.39 -0.86 -13.11
CA LEU A 266 11.08 0.52 -12.79
C LEU A 266 10.08 1.06 -13.82
N TYR A 267 9.01 1.69 -13.32
CA TYR A 267 8.09 2.48 -14.14
C TYR A 267 8.12 3.93 -13.68
N LEU A 268 8.23 4.85 -14.64
CA LEU A 268 8.19 6.30 -14.44
C LEU A 268 7.15 6.95 -15.36
N ASP A 269 6.48 7.94 -14.80
CA ASP A 269 5.67 8.93 -15.49
C ASP A 269 5.68 10.24 -14.68
N ASP A 270 4.83 11.21 -15.04
CA ASP A 270 4.72 12.48 -14.34
C ASP A 270 4.22 12.40 -12.88
N GLY A 271 3.71 11.23 -12.45
CA GLY A 271 3.17 10.97 -11.13
C GLY A 271 1.77 11.56 -10.87
N VAL A 272 1.16 12.26 -11.83
CA VAL A 272 -0.03 13.09 -11.63
C VAL A 272 -1.14 12.80 -12.62
N SER A 273 -0.83 12.56 -13.89
CA SER A 273 -1.84 12.50 -14.96
C SER A 273 -2.52 11.13 -15.04
N VAL A 274 -3.85 11.11 -15.21
CA VAL A 274 -4.62 9.87 -15.41
C VAL A 274 -4.08 9.10 -16.61
N THR A 275 -3.80 9.82 -17.71
CA THR A 275 -3.16 9.31 -18.91
C THR A 275 -1.87 10.11 -19.12
N PRO A 276 -0.70 9.57 -18.73
CA PRO A 276 0.56 10.27 -18.92
C PRO A 276 0.91 10.42 -20.40
N ASP A 277 1.38 11.61 -20.79
CA ASP A 277 1.87 11.88 -22.15
C ASP A 277 3.21 11.19 -22.44
N ALA A 278 3.97 10.92 -21.38
CA ALA A 278 5.33 10.41 -21.46
C ALA A 278 5.59 9.41 -20.34
N THR A 279 6.16 8.25 -20.67
CA THR A 279 6.55 7.20 -19.71
C THR A 279 7.95 6.65 -19.97
N LEU A 280 8.54 6.03 -18.96
CA LEU A 280 9.77 5.24 -19.06
C LEU A 280 9.58 3.94 -18.31
N TYR A 281 9.93 2.83 -18.94
CA TYR A 281 9.92 1.52 -18.32
C TYR A 281 11.32 0.90 -18.44
N ALA A 282 11.88 0.45 -17.33
CA ALA A 282 13.20 -0.17 -17.30
C ALA A 282 13.16 -1.54 -16.62
N GLU A 283 13.88 -2.49 -17.20
CA GLU A 283 14.10 -3.81 -16.63
C GLU A 283 15.57 -3.99 -16.27
N PHE A 284 15.82 -4.50 -15.08
CA PHE A 284 17.14 -4.81 -14.55
C PHE A 284 17.31 -6.32 -14.51
N LYS A 285 18.43 -6.80 -15.04
CA LYS A 285 18.80 -8.22 -15.01
C LYS A 285 20.24 -8.39 -14.56
N VAL A 286 20.45 -9.29 -13.62
CA VAL A 286 21.79 -9.67 -13.15
C VAL A 286 22.04 -11.13 -13.47
N GLU A 287 23.07 -11.37 -14.27
CA GLU A 287 23.60 -12.69 -14.58
C GLU A 287 25.13 -12.59 -14.74
N ASN A 288 25.87 -13.63 -14.35
CA ASN A 288 27.32 -13.70 -14.57
C ASN A 288 28.12 -12.48 -14.07
N ARG A 289 27.72 -11.88 -12.92
CA ARG A 289 28.29 -10.65 -12.34
C ARG A 289 28.21 -9.42 -13.26
N LYS A 290 27.20 -9.38 -14.12
CA LYS A 290 26.84 -8.24 -14.94
C LYS A 290 25.42 -7.83 -14.60
N LEU A 291 25.23 -6.59 -14.18
CA LEU A 291 23.94 -5.91 -14.15
C LEU A 291 23.73 -5.26 -15.50
N GLU A 292 22.62 -5.57 -16.14
CA GLU A 292 22.21 -5.00 -17.41
C GLU A 292 20.82 -4.39 -17.24
N THR A 293 20.67 -3.16 -17.74
CA THR A 293 19.40 -2.44 -17.75
C THR A 293 18.95 -2.30 -19.18
N ILE A 294 17.69 -2.63 -19.45
CA ILE A 294 17.02 -2.40 -20.74
C ILE A 294 15.96 -1.33 -20.51
N ILE A 295 15.96 -0.27 -21.32
CA ILE A 295 15.07 0.87 -21.15
C ILE A 295 14.18 1.03 -22.38
N GLU A 296 12.87 1.10 -22.15
CA GLU A 296 11.84 1.40 -23.12
C GLU A 296 11.28 2.80 -22.85
N TYR A 297 11.44 3.69 -23.83
CA TYR A 297 10.99 5.08 -23.74
C TYR A 297 9.61 5.23 -24.38
N GLY A 298 8.62 5.55 -23.55
CA GLY A 298 7.34 6.12 -23.98
C GLY A 298 7.39 7.65 -24.04
N GLY A 299 8.56 8.24 -24.31
CA GLY A 299 8.76 9.69 -24.40
C GLY A 299 9.25 10.39 -23.13
N TRP A 300 9.31 9.70 -21.97
CA TRP A 300 9.82 10.32 -20.74
C TRP A 300 11.34 10.44 -20.75
N VAL A 301 11.86 11.63 -20.46
CA VAL A 301 13.29 11.88 -20.32
C VAL A 301 13.61 12.01 -18.83
N GLU A 302 14.38 11.07 -18.31
CA GLU A 302 14.82 11.09 -16.92
C GLU A 302 16.18 11.79 -16.80
N GLU A 303 16.21 12.94 -16.13
CA GLU A 303 17.40 13.80 -16.03
C GLU A 303 18.22 13.53 -14.76
N ASN A 304 17.66 12.86 -13.75
CA ASN A 304 18.38 12.63 -12.51
C ASN A 304 19.51 11.62 -12.70
N SER A 305 20.70 11.97 -12.22
CA SER A 305 21.87 11.08 -12.29
C SER A 305 21.70 9.78 -11.52
N LEU A 306 22.35 8.71 -12.00
CA LEU A 306 22.61 7.52 -11.20
C LEU A 306 23.82 7.78 -10.31
N ARG A 307 23.59 7.77 -9.00
CA ARG A 307 24.59 8.04 -7.98
C ARG A 307 25.27 6.78 -7.50
N ASN A 308 24.55 5.79 -6.99
CA ASN A 308 25.20 4.57 -6.50
C ASN A 308 24.56 3.30 -7.06
N VAL A 309 25.39 2.28 -7.26
CA VAL A 309 24.95 0.89 -7.34
C VAL A 309 25.53 0.14 -6.14
N THR A 310 24.66 -0.39 -5.29
CA THR A 310 25.02 -1.21 -4.14
C THR A 310 24.63 -2.64 -4.40
N ILE A 311 25.56 -3.58 -4.21
CA ILE A 311 25.36 -5.01 -4.48
C ILE A 311 25.60 -5.78 -3.18
N TRP A 312 24.58 -6.47 -2.70
CA TRP A 312 24.65 -7.37 -1.55
C TRP A 312 24.85 -8.81 -2.01
N GLY A 313 25.65 -9.57 -1.25
CA GLY A 313 25.98 -10.97 -1.55
C GLY A 313 27.23 -11.14 -2.41
N VAL A 314 28.11 -10.13 -2.48
CA VAL A 314 29.38 -10.25 -3.20
C VAL A 314 30.42 -10.88 -2.28
N GLU A 315 30.76 -12.15 -2.51
CA GLU A 315 31.74 -12.88 -1.68
C GLU A 315 33.18 -12.42 -1.88
N LYS A 316 33.53 -12.09 -3.12
CA LYS A 316 34.87 -11.67 -3.52
C LYS A 316 34.81 -10.75 -4.72
N THR A 317 35.67 -9.75 -4.73
CA THR A 317 35.94 -8.92 -5.90
C THR A 317 37.44 -8.95 -6.19
N LYS A 318 37.80 -9.26 -7.42
CA LYS A 318 39.20 -9.25 -7.89
C LYS A 318 39.31 -8.66 -9.31
N SER A 319 38.28 -7.94 -9.74
CA SER A 319 38.08 -7.54 -11.14
C SER A 319 38.12 -6.02 -11.30
N LEU A 320 38.47 -5.58 -12.50
CA LEU A 320 38.22 -4.21 -12.94
C LEU A 320 36.71 -4.02 -13.11
N ILE A 321 36.11 -3.20 -12.25
CA ILE A 321 34.69 -2.84 -12.39
C ILE A 321 34.52 -1.94 -13.61
N LYS A 322 33.53 -2.24 -14.44
CA LYS A 322 33.24 -1.45 -15.65
C LYS A 322 31.80 -0.98 -15.66
N PHE A 323 31.60 0.29 -15.98
CA PHE A 323 30.29 0.88 -16.26
C PHE A 323 30.25 1.27 -17.74
N ASN A 324 29.31 0.71 -18.50
CA ASN A 324 29.23 0.85 -19.97
C ASN A 324 30.58 0.59 -20.66
N GLY A 325 31.26 -0.48 -20.25
CA GLY A 325 32.58 -0.88 -20.77
C GLY A 325 33.77 -0.02 -20.30
N LYS A 326 33.53 1.12 -19.64
CA LYS A 326 34.59 2.00 -19.10
C LYS A 326 34.93 1.62 -17.67
N VAL A 327 36.22 1.54 -17.38
CA VAL A 327 36.72 1.20 -16.03
C VAL A 327 36.29 2.27 -15.03
N VAL A 328 35.68 1.85 -13.93
CA VAL A 328 35.33 2.72 -12.80
C VAL A 328 36.59 2.97 -11.97
N PRO A 329 36.92 4.23 -11.62
CA PRO A 329 38.08 4.53 -10.78
C PRO A 329 38.03 3.80 -9.43
N ALA A 330 39.17 3.23 -8.99
CA ALA A 330 39.23 2.45 -7.75
C ALA A 330 38.74 3.24 -6.51
N LYS A 331 38.93 4.56 -6.47
CA LYS A 331 38.43 5.43 -5.40
C LYS A 331 36.90 5.48 -5.26
N ASN A 332 36.18 5.08 -6.30
CA ASN A 332 34.72 5.05 -6.36
C ASN A 332 34.16 3.64 -6.07
N VAL A 333 35.04 2.67 -5.79
CA VAL A 333 34.68 1.27 -5.55
C VAL A 333 34.99 0.95 -4.10
N HIS A 334 33.98 0.54 -3.34
CA HIS A 334 34.12 0.19 -1.94
C HIS A 334 33.56 -1.21 -1.70
N PHE A 335 34.46 -2.16 -1.43
CA PHE A 335 34.10 -3.52 -1.06
C PHE A 335 34.27 -3.73 0.45
N ASN A 336 33.25 -4.30 1.07
CA ASN A 336 33.28 -4.74 2.46
C ASN A 336 33.06 -6.27 2.49
N GLY A 337 34.12 -7.03 2.76
CA GLY A 337 34.08 -8.48 2.82
C GLY A 337 33.27 -9.03 3.99
N ASP A 338 33.29 -8.37 5.14
CA ASP A 338 32.55 -8.80 6.33
C ASP A 338 31.03 -8.69 6.14
N LYS A 339 30.60 -7.69 5.36
CA LYS A 339 29.19 -7.45 5.03
C LYS A 339 28.79 -7.98 3.65
N TYR A 340 29.71 -8.60 2.91
CA TYR A 340 29.51 -9.05 1.53
C TYR A 340 28.86 -7.98 0.64
N THR A 341 29.31 -6.74 0.77
CA THR A 341 28.71 -5.57 0.13
C THR A 341 29.72 -4.88 -0.78
N LEU A 342 29.30 -4.59 -2.02
CA LEU A 342 30.06 -3.82 -2.98
C LEU A 342 29.28 -2.54 -3.34
N VAL A 343 29.89 -1.37 -3.13
CA VAL A 343 29.31 -0.07 -3.47
C VAL A 343 30.12 0.55 -4.60
N ILE A 344 29.44 0.93 -5.67
CA ILE A 344 30.00 1.62 -6.82
C ILE A 344 29.39 3.02 -6.88
N SER A 345 30.22 4.04 -6.64
CA SER A 345 29.84 5.44 -6.73
C SER A 345 30.00 5.95 -8.17
N LEU A 346 28.88 6.35 -8.75
CA LEU A 346 28.73 6.93 -10.07
C LEU A 346 28.32 8.40 -9.91
N SER A 347 28.67 9.22 -10.89
CA SER A 347 28.32 10.65 -10.90
C SER A 347 27.92 11.07 -12.30
N SER A 348 27.14 10.22 -12.98
CA SER A 348 26.83 10.37 -14.39
C SER A 348 25.35 10.60 -14.59
N ALA A 349 25.01 11.72 -15.25
CA ALA A 349 23.67 11.99 -15.79
C ALA A 349 23.24 11.00 -16.89
N SER A 350 24.14 10.14 -17.39
CA SER A 350 23.94 9.30 -18.58
C SER A 350 23.32 7.92 -18.33
N ALA A 351 22.88 7.59 -17.11
CA ALA A 351 22.31 6.26 -16.85
C ALA A 351 20.91 6.08 -17.46
N TRP A 352 20.24 7.16 -17.83
CA TRP A 352 18.90 7.11 -18.41
C TRP A 352 18.87 7.63 -19.85
N THR A 353 20.02 7.60 -20.54
CA THR A 353 20.15 7.97 -21.95
C THR A 353 20.44 6.75 -22.80
N GLY A 354 19.76 6.61 -23.94
CA GLY A 354 19.92 5.46 -24.85
C GLY A 354 19.22 4.20 -24.34
N ASN A 355 19.39 3.06 -25.02
CA ASN A 355 18.56 1.86 -24.77
C ASN A 355 18.88 1.09 -23.47
N GLY A 356 19.77 1.60 -22.61
CA GLY A 356 20.20 0.91 -21.41
C GLY A 356 21.66 1.16 -21.03
N TRP A 357 22.09 0.49 -19.96
CA TRP A 357 23.45 0.52 -19.45
C TRP A 357 23.83 -0.79 -18.77
N SER A 358 25.13 -1.02 -18.61
CA SER A 358 25.66 -2.20 -17.92
C SER A 358 26.71 -1.86 -16.86
N LEU A 359 26.76 -2.69 -15.82
CA LEU A 359 27.78 -2.67 -14.78
C LEU A 359 28.32 -4.10 -14.57
N GLU A 360 29.64 -4.28 -14.67
CA GLU A 360 30.34 -5.56 -14.52
C GLU A 360 31.29 -5.50 -13.31
N TRP A 361 31.36 -6.58 -12.50
CA TRP A 361 32.21 -6.65 -11.28
C TRP A 361 32.94 -7.98 -11.04
#